data_AF-A0A7X5SC37-F1
#
_entry.id   AF-A0A7X5SC37-F1
#
_cell.length_a   1.000
_cell.length_b   1.000
_cell.length_c   1.000
_cell.angle_alpha   90.00
_cell.angle_beta   90.00
_cell.angle_gamma   90.00
#
_symmetry.space_group_name_H-M   'P 1'
#
loop_
_entity.id
_entity.type
_entity.pdbx_description
1 polymer ?
#
loop_
_entity_poly.entity_id
_entity_poly.type
_entity_poly.pdbx_seq_one_letter_code
_entity_poly.pdbx_strand_id
1 'polypeptide(L)'
;ELAANGLMERKGFPESYDTAALLRFLHDVKAGHKRVTAPLYSHLFYDRVPGEERVVESPDILIVEGLNVLQPARLPRDGTAIPFVSDFFDFSIYLDGHEDDLHRWYVTRFMKLRQTAFRDPRS
;
A
#
# COMPACT_ATOMS: atom_id res chain seq x y z
N GLU A 1 -11.62 2.39 -10.69
CA GLU A 1 -10.80 3.48 -11.28
C GLU A 1 -9.61 2.99 -12.12
N LEU A 2 -8.79 2.05 -11.63
CA LEU A 2 -7.60 1.57 -12.35
C LEU A 2 -7.89 1.00 -13.75
N ALA A 3 -9.00 0.26 -13.92
CA ALA A 3 -9.43 -0.26 -15.22
C ALA A 3 -9.84 0.86 -16.20
N ALA A 4 -10.50 1.92 -15.70
CA ALA A 4 -10.86 3.07 -16.51
C ALA A 4 -9.64 3.89 -16.96
N ASN A 5 -8.54 3.81 -16.20
CA ASN A 5 -7.28 4.48 -16.50
C ASN A 5 -6.25 3.60 -17.23
N GLY A 6 -6.60 2.36 -17.61
CA GLY A 6 -5.69 1.43 -18.30
C GLY A 6 -4.49 0.96 -17.46
N LEU A 7 -4.56 1.07 -16.12
CA LEU A 7 -3.44 0.79 -15.22
C LEU A 7 -3.48 -0.60 -14.57
N MET A 8 -4.34 -1.50 -15.05
CA MET A 8 -4.49 -2.84 -14.46
C MET A 8 -3.21 -3.66 -14.52
N GLU A 9 -2.45 -3.55 -15.62
CA GLU A 9 -1.15 -4.24 -15.75
C GLU A 9 -0.01 -3.54 -14.99
N ARG A 10 -0.25 -2.34 -14.47
CA ARG A 10 0.72 -1.53 -13.73
C ARG A 10 0.39 -1.48 -12.24
N LYS A 11 -0.39 -2.42 -11.75
CA LYS A 11 -0.75 -2.48 -10.33
C LYS A 11 0.45 -2.84 -9.47
N GLY A 12 0.72 -2.04 -8.44
CA GLY A 12 1.97 -2.11 -7.66
C GLY A 12 3.00 -1.07 -8.11
N PHE A 13 2.85 -0.49 -9.30
CA PHE A 13 3.63 0.67 -9.70
C PHE A 13 3.08 1.95 -9.04
N PRO A 14 3.91 3.00 -8.93
CA PRO A 14 3.59 4.20 -8.16
C PRO A 14 2.29 4.86 -8.61
N GLU A 15 1.99 4.81 -9.90
CA GLU A 15 0.80 5.43 -10.49
C GLU A 15 -0.52 4.72 -10.11
N SER A 16 -0.43 3.53 -9.52
CA SER A 16 -1.61 2.77 -9.06
C SER A 16 -2.03 3.09 -7.61
N TYR A 17 -1.31 3.99 -6.92
CA TYR A 17 -1.57 4.35 -5.52
C TYR A 17 -2.11 5.77 -5.37
N ASP A 18 -3.10 5.93 -4.47
CA ASP A 18 -3.55 7.23 -3.99
C ASP A 18 -2.57 7.77 -2.94
N THR A 19 -1.42 8.25 -3.43
CA THR A 19 -0.34 8.76 -2.58
C THR A 19 -0.79 9.96 -1.74
N ALA A 20 -1.70 10.77 -2.26
CA ALA A 20 -2.24 11.92 -1.53
C ALA A 20 -3.07 11.48 -0.32
N ALA A 21 -3.88 10.42 -0.45
CA ALA A 21 -4.61 9.85 0.68
C ALA A 21 -3.67 9.25 1.73
N LEU A 22 -2.60 8.56 1.31
CA LEU A 22 -1.60 8.02 2.22
C LEU A 22 -0.90 9.13 3.02
N LEU A 23 -0.47 10.21 2.35
CA LEU A 23 0.18 11.35 3.02
C LEU A 23 -0.75 12.04 4.03
N ARG A 24 -2.03 12.22 3.67
CA ARG A 24 -3.04 12.75 4.61
C ARG A 24 -3.21 11.85 5.84
N PHE A 25 -3.32 10.54 5.63
CA PHE A 25 -3.43 9.58 6.72
C PHE A 25 -2.23 9.66 7.67
N LEU A 26 -1.00 9.65 7.14
CA LEU A 26 0.22 9.72 7.95
C LEU A 26 0.36 11.05 8.68
N HIS A 27 0.01 12.15 8.01
CA HIS A 27 -0.04 13.47 8.61
C HIS A 27 -0.98 13.51 9.82
N ASP A 28 -2.22 13.04 9.67
CA ASP A 28 -3.23 13.10 10.73
C ASP A 28 -2.83 12.24 11.94
N VAL A 29 -2.20 11.09 11.70
CA VAL A 29 -1.62 10.26 12.77
C VAL A 29 -0.50 11.01 13.50
N LYS A 30 0.48 11.56 12.78
CA LYS A 30 1.60 12.32 13.39
C LYS A 30 1.16 13.59 14.09
N ALA A 31 0.08 14.23 13.63
CA ALA A 31 -0.54 15.38 14.26
C ALA A 31 -1.31 15.03 15.56
N GLY A 32 -1.39 13.74 15.93
CA GLY A 32 -2.00 13.29 17.18
C GLY A 32 -3.52 13.26 17.16
N HIS A 33 -4.13 13.15 15.97
CA HIS A 33 -5.58 13.01 15.87
C HIS A 33 -6.02 11.73 16.56
N LYS A 34 -7.02 11.84 17.46
CA LYS A 34 -7.45 10.70 18.29
C LYS A 34 -7.91 9.50 17.48
N ARG A 35 -8.50 9.76 16.31
CA ARG A 35 -9.13 8.78 15.44
C ARG A 35 -8.87 9.16 13.99
N VAL A 36 -8.19 8.30 13.25
CA VAL A 36 -7.85 8.47 11.82
C VAL A 36 -8.35 7.24 11.06
N THR A 37 -8.83 7.40 9.84
CA THR A 37 -9.32 6.28 9.02
C THR A 37 -8.46 6.04 7.79
N ALA A 38 -8.31 4.77 7.42
CA ALA A 38 -7.65 4.34 6.20
C ALA A 38 -8.58 3.41 5.40
N PRO A 39 -8.60 3.50 4.05
CA PRO A 39 -9.43 2.60 3.24
C PRO A 39 -8.97 1.14 3.37
N LEU A 40 -9.91 0.20 3.43
CA LEU A 40 -9.58 -1.22 3.46
C LEU A 40 -9.34 -1.76 2.04
N TYR A 41 -8.25 -2.50 1.86
CA TYR A 41 -7.94 -3.20 0.61
C TYR A 41 -8.22 -4.69 0.72
N SER A 42 -8.90 -5.26 -0.28
CA SER A 42 -9.17 -6.70 -0.33
C SER A 42 -8.37 -7.37 -1.44
N HIS A 43 -7.59 -8.38 -1.06
CA HIS A 43 -6.93 -9.29 -2.01
C HIS A 43 -7.91 -10.24 -2.71
N LEU A 44 -9.15 -10.38 -2.24
CA LEU A 44 -10.20 -11.16 -2.89
C LEU A 44 -10.76 -10.40 -4.10
N PHE A 45 -11.12 -9.13 -3.90
CA PHE A 45 -11.72 -8.30 -4.95
C PHE A 45 -10.70 -7.53 -5.78
N TYR A 46 -9.42 -7.58 -5.37
CA TYR A 46 -8.35 -6.83 -6.02
C TYR A 46 -8.70 -5.32 -6.14
N ASP A 47 -9.38 -4.75 -5.14
CA ASP A 47 -9.69 -3.31 -5.07
C ASP A 47 -9.91 -2.87 -3.62
N ARG A 48 -10.04 -1.55 -3.42
CA ARG A 48 -10.58 -0.97 -2.19
C ARG A 48 -11.99 -1.52 -1.96
N VAL A 49 -12.29 -1.93 -0.74
CA VAL A 49 -13.63 -2.38 -0.39
C VAL A 49 -14.50 -1.14 -0.20
N PRO A 50 -15.52 -0.89 -1.03
CA PRO A 50 -16.28 0.35 -0.98
C PRO A 50 -16.98 0.51 0.38
N GLY A 51 -16.79 1.67 1.01
CA GLY A 51 -17.40 2.00 2.30
C GLY A 51 -16.77 1.33 3.51
N GLU A 52 -15.76 0.49 3.33
CA GLU A 52 -15.02 -0.11 4.45
C GLU A 52 -13.73 0.66 4.73
N GLU A 53 -13.65 1.15 5.97
CA GLU A 53 -12.49 1.85 6.48
C GLU A 53 -11.98 1.15 7.75
N ARG A 54 -10.67 1.20 7.94
CA ARG A 54 -10.03 0.81 9.19
C ARG A 54 -9.78 2.06 10.03
N VAL A 55 -10.29 2.03 11.24
CA VAL A 55 -10.04 3.07 12.24
C VAL A 55 -8.73 2.77 12.97
N VAL A 56 -7.89 3.78 13.08
CA VAL A 56 -6.67 3.81 13.86
C VAL A 56 -6.86 4.83 14.98
N GLU A 57 -6.79 4.37 16.23
CA GLU A 57 -7.04 5.20 17.42
C GLU A 57 -5.75 5.34 18.23
N SER A 58 -5.07 6.47 18.06
CA SER A 58 -3.90 6.90 18.85
C SER A 58 -2.91 5.77 19.19
N PRO A 59 -2.36 5.04 18.20
CA PRO A 59 -1.45 3.93 18.48
C PRO A 59 -0.10 4.44 19.02
N ASP A 60 0.50 3.70 19.95
CA ASP A 60 1.88 3.97 20.40
C ASP A 60 2.89 3.73 19.26
N ILE A 61 2.65 2.69 18.46
CA ILE A 61 3.46 2.32 17.29
C ILE A 61 2.51 2.02 16.13
N LEU A 62 2.74 2.69 15.00
CA LEU A 62 2.06 2.40 13.73
C LEU A 62 3.07 1.74 12.78
N ILE A 63 2.75 0.53 12.32
CA ILE A 63 3.53 -0.15 11.27
C ILE A 63 2.87 0.13 9.93
N VAL A 64 3.62 0.74 9.02
CA VAL A 64 3.20 1.01 7.63
C VAL A 64 3.99 0.09 6.71
N GLU A 65 3.29 -0.81 6.03
CA GLU A 65 3.89 -1.79 5.12
C GLU A 65 3.45 -1.50 3.67
N GLY A 66 4.37 -1.70 2.74
CA GLY A 66 4.07 -1.66 1.32
C GLY A 66 5.32 -1.53 0.46
N LEU A 67 5.18 -1.90 -0.81
CA LEU A 67 6.27 -1.88 -1.78
C LEU A 67 6.87 -0.48 -2.02
N ASN A 68 6.03 0.56 -1.92
CA ASN A 68 6.40 1.93 -2.31
C ASN A 68 6.60 2.88 -1.12
N VAL A 69 6.63 2.37 0.11
CA VAL A 69 6.72 3.23 1.31
C VAL A 69 8.04 3.99 1.42
N LEU A 70 9.11 3.48 0.80
CA LEU A 70 10.43 4.13 0.73
C LEU A 70 10.73 4.73 -0.66
N GLN A 71 9.74 4.82 -1.54
CA GLN A 71 9.97 5.35 -2.87
C GLN A 71 10.23 6.86 -2.81
N PRO A 72 11.32 7.36 -3.43
CA PRO A 72 11.54 8.79 -3.53
C PRO A 72 10.47 9.43 -4.42
N ALA A 73 9.93 10.58 -4.02
CA ALA A 73 9.00 11.32 -4.86
C ALA A 73 9.75 11.89 -6.07
N ARG A 74 9.07 11.91 -7.21
CA ARG A 74 9.54 12.63 -8.39
C ARG A 74 9.35 14.12 -8.13
N LEU A 75 10.45 14.84 -7.92
CA LEU A 75 10.44 16.30 -7.83
C LEU A 75 9.79 16.88 -9.10
N PRO A 76 8.71 17.67 -8.97
CA PRO A 76 8.15 18.42 -10.08
C PRO A 76 9.21 19.34 -10.69
N ARG A 77 9.13 19.54 -12.01
CA ARG A 77 10.05 20.44 -12.73
C ARG A 77 9.95 21.90 -12.27
N ASP A 78 8.86 22.27 -11.60
CA ASP A 78 8.60 23.61 -11.07
C ASP A 78 9.23 23.85 -9.67
N GLY A 79 9.90 22.84 -9.09
CA GLY A 79 10.62 22.99 -7.82
C GLY A 79 9.73 22.97 -6.57
N THR A 80 8.43 22.69 -6.71
CA THR A 80 7.53 22.54 -5.56
C THR A 80 7.90 21.28 -4.80
N ALA A 81 8.37 21.41 -3.56
CA ALA A 81 8.66 20.27 -2.70
C ALA A 81 7.35 19.52 -2.40
N ILE A 82 7.27 18.26 -2.81
CA ILE A 82 6.15 17.37 -2.45
C ILE A 82 6.59 16.59 -1.21
N PRO A 83 5.82 16.62 -0.10
CA PRO A 83 6.14 15.84 1.09
C PRO A 83 6.25 14.36 0.77
N PHE A 84 7.27 13.71 1.31
CA PHE A 84 7.58 12.31 1.04
C PHE A 84 6.98 11.43 2.14
N VAL A 85 6.56 10.21 1.79
CA VAL A 85 6.04 9.24 2.78
C VAL A 85 7.08 8.94 3.86
N SER A 86 8.37 8.91 3.48
CA SER A 86 9.49 8.72 4.40
C SER A 86 9.66 9.82 5.44
N ASP A 87 9.18 11.04 5.19
CA ASP A 87 9.30 12.15 6.16
C ASP A 87 8.48 11.91 7.43
N PHE A 88 7.50 11.00 7.35
CA PHE A 88 6.63 10.63 8.47
C PHE A 88 7.16 9.45 9.29
N PHE A 89 8.23 8.79 8.87
CA PHE A 89 8.74 7.58 9.51
C PHE A 89 9.85 7.87 10.50
N ASP A 90 9.67 7.41 11.73
CA ASP A 90 10.72 7.42 12.76
C ASP A 90 11.77 6.34 12.52
N PHE A 91 11.37 5.23 11.89
CA PHE A 91 12.22 4.10 11.56
C PHE A 91 11.73 3.39 10.30
N SER A 92 12.65 2.89 9.48
CA SER A 92 12.35 2.17 8.25
C SER A 92 13.08 0.84 8.16
N ILE A 93 12.40 -0.16 7.61
CA ILE A 93 12.95 -1.50 7.35
C ILE A 93 12.77 -1.79 5.88
N TYR A 94 13.85 -2.17 5.21
CA TYR A 94 13.81 -2.74 3.87
C TYR A 94 14.15 -4.23 3.95
N LEU A 95 13.25 -5.07 3.45
CA LEU A 95 13.48 -6.50 3.36
C LEU A 95 14.07 -6.81 1.98
N ASP A 96 15.33 -7.21 1.96
CA ASP A 96 16.06 -7.59 0.75
C ASP A 96 16.15 -9.11 0.61
N GLY A 97 16.29 -9.60 -0.62
CA GLY A 97 16.41 -11.02 -0.92
C GLY A 97 16.96 -11.27 -2.32
N HIS A 98 17.63 -12.41 -2.51
CA HIS A 98 18.15 -12.78 -3.83
C HIS A 98 17.00 -12.98 -4.82
N GLU A 99 17.16 -12.56 -6.07
CA GLU A 99 16.10 -12.60 -7.08
C GLU A 99 15.50 -14.01 -7.26
N ASP A 100 16.36 -15.04 -7.26
CA ASP A 100 15.94 -16.45 -7.33
C ASP A 100 15.07 -16.87 -6.14
N ASP A 101 15.34 -16.31 -4.95
CA ASP A 101 14.55 -16.58 -3.74
C ASP A 101 13.21 -15.86 -3.81
N LEU A 102 13.21 -14.58 -4.17
CA LEU A 102 11.99 -13.78 -4.35
C LEU A 102 11.06 -14.40 -5.39
N HIS A 103 11.59 -14.84 -6.52
CA HIS A 103 10.83 -15.50 -7.58
C HIS A 103 10.22 -16.82 -7.07
N ARG A 104 11.02 -17.66 -6.40
CA ARG A 104 10.53 -18.92 -5.83
C ARG A 104 9.44 -18.70 -4.79
N TRP A 105 9.59 -17.72 -3.91
CA TRP A 105 8.57 -17.36 -2.91
C TRP A 105 7.28 -16.85 -3.57
N TYR A 106 7.41 -16.00 -4.59
CA TYR A 106 6.27 -15.52 -5.37
C TYR A 106 5.48 -16.67 -5.99
N VAL A 107 6.14 -17.56 -6.73
CA VAL A 107 5.49 -18.72 -7.38
C VAL A 107 4.85 -19.65 -6.35
N THR A 108 5.54 -19.93 -5.25
CA THR A 108 5.02 -20.77 -4.16
C THR A 108 3.75 -20.18 -3.54
N ARG A 109 3.74 -18.87 -3.27
CA ARG A 109 2.57 -18.17 -2.73
C ARG A 109 1.41 -18.17 -3.72
N PHE A 110 1.68 -17.91 -5.00
CA PHE A 110 0.68 -17.90 -6.05
C PHE A 110 -0.02 -19.27 -6.17
N MET A 111 0.75 -20.35 -6.19
CA MET A 111 0.21 -21.71 -6.28
C MET A 111 -0.67 -22.07 -5.06
N LYS A 112 -0.28 -21.64 -3.86
CA LYS A 112 -1.09 -21.83 -2.64
C LYS A 112 -2.42 -21.08 -2.72
N LEU A 113 -2.41 -19.81 -3.15
CA LEU A 113 -3.63 -19.01 -3.30
C LEU A 113 -4.60 -19.62 -4.32
N ARG A 114 -4.06 -20.14 -5.43
CA ARG A 114 -4.86 -20.85 -6.44
C ARG A 114 -5.55 -22.09 -5.86
N GLN A 115 -4.84 -22.89 -5.05
CA GLN A 115 -5.41 -24.07 -4.41
C GLN A 115 -6.55 -23.74 -3.44
N THR A 116 -6.46 -22.60 -2.74
CA THR A 116 -7.50 -22.14 -1.82
C THR A 116 -8.71 -21.53 -2.54
N ALA A 117 -8.50 -20.80 -3.64
CA ALA A 117 -9.60 -20.20 -4.42
C ALA A 117 -10.52 -21.26 -5.05
N PHE A 118 -9.98 -22.42 -5.45
CA PHE A 118 -10.80 -23.53 -5.95
C PHE A 118 -11.68 -24.21 -4.87
N ARG A 119 -11.52 -23.86 -3.59
CA ARG A 119 -12.31 -24.43 -2.48
C ARG A 119 -13.38 -23.48 -1.94
N ASP A 120 -13.38 -22.20 -2.29
CA ASP A 120 -14.46 -21.27 -1.94
C ASP A 120 -15.23 -20.85 -3.21
N PRO A 121 -16.50 -21.29 -3.39
CA PRO A 121 -17.30 -20.96 -4.57
C PRO A 121 -17.68 -19.47 -4.68
N ARG A 122 -17.26 -18.63 -3.72
CA ARG A 122 -17.42 -17.16 -3.75
C ARG A 122 -16.17 -16.42 -4.21
N SER A 123 -15.09 -17.14 -4.56
CA SER A 123 -13.85 -16.57 -5.13
C SER A 123 -14.01 -16.18 -6.59
#